data_AF-A0A0F9DVM6-F1
#
_entry.id   AF-A0A0F9DVM6-F1
#
_cell.length_a   1.000
_cell.length_b   1.000
_cell.length_c   1.000
_cell.angle_alpha   90.00
_cell.angle_beta   90.00
_cell.angle_gamma   90.00
#
_symmetry.space_group_name_H-M   'P 1'
#
loop_
_entity.id
_entity.type
_entity.pdbx_description
1 polymer ?
#
loop_
_entity_poly.entity_id
_entity_poly.type
_entity_poly.pdbx_seq_one_letter_code
_entity_poly.pdbx_strand_id
1 'polypeptide(L)'
;MLPFKVSPIGIPSALTWNDFAFITNFVDEIPINLFVEIGAYMGGLAAVMAYRTLYRPDFTYLGIEILDNKPHPVFKKELQRLTRADLIIGDCFDQEVKDRVKGFVSRAGCATILCDGQHKPREIIEYHEMLKPGDFLIVHDFSEEKMSKENPARIDVAPILSKPNFVEATPIEWQGMTSMFAIKKV
;
A
#
# COMPACT_ATOMS: atom_id res chain seq x y z
N MET A 1 22.04 -2.34 2.75
CA MET A 1 21.33 -2.14 1.48
C MET A 1 20.47 -3.38 1.26
N LEU A 2 19.15 -3.26 1.26
CA LEU A 2 18.30 -4.40 0.88
C LEU A 2 18.51 -4.65 -0.62
N PRO A 3 18.80 -5.89 -1.04
CA PRO A 3 18.95 -6.18 -2.47
C PRO A 3 17.60 -5.92 -3.16
N PHE A 4 17.60 -5.13 -4.21
CA PHE A 4 16.42 -4.97 -5.06
C PHE A 4 16.04 -6.32 -5.65
N LYS A 5 14.75 -6.65 -5.60
CA LYS A 5 14.26 -7.94 -6.06
C LYS A 5 13.87 -7.88 -7.54
N VAL A 6 13.26 -6.78 -7.98
CA VAL A 6 12.75 -6.60 -9.36
C VAL A 6 12.80 -5.13 -9.81
N SER A 7 12.58 -4.87 -11.10
CA SER A 7 12.51 -3.51 -11.69
C SER A 7 11.54 -3.47 -12.89
N PRO A 8 10.22 -3.45 -12.66
CA PRO A 8 9.23 -3.76 -13.71
C PRO A 8 9.24 -2.79 -14.89
N ILE A 9 9.57 -1.53 -14.63
CA ILE A 9 9.66 -0.46 -15.63
C ILE A 9 11.00 0.28 -15.55
N GLY A 10 12.05 -0.41 -15.10
CA GLY A 10 13.39 0.17 -14.91
C GLY A 10 13.57 1.00 -13.64
N ILE A 11 12.55 1.08 -12.77
CA ILE A 11 12.66 1.65 -11.43
C ILE A 11 12.77 0.49 -10.42
N PRO A 12 13.81 0.45 -9.57
CA PRO A 12 14.00 -0.63 -8.60
C PRO A 12 12.86 -0.76 -7.59
N SER A 13 12.54 -1.99 -7.21
CA SER A 13 11.57 -2.32 -6.17
C SER A 13 12.13 -3.33 -5.16
N ALA A 14 11.69 -3.20 -3.91
CA ALA A 14 11.95 -4.19 -2.85
C ALA A 14 10.95 -5.37 -2.88
N LEU A 15 9.84 -5.23 -3.60
CA LEU A 15 8.83 -6.28 -3.78
C LEU A 15 9.30 -7.38 -4.73
N THR A 16 8.82 -8.61 -4.54
CA THR A 16 9.06 -9.73 -5.46
C THR A 16 8.13 -9.67 -6.68
N TRP A 17 8.38 -10.49 -7.71
CA TRP A 17 7.43 -10.64 -8.81
C TRP A 17 6.06 -11.18 -8.37
N ASN A 18 6.03 -12.05 -7.35
CA ASN A 18 4.77 -12.58 -6.81
C ASN A 18 3.95 -11.48 -6.14
N ASP A 19 4.61 -10.59 -5.41
CA ASP A 19 3.99 -9.41 -4.79
C ASP A 19 3.40 -8.47 -5.84
N PHE A 20 4.14 -8.22 -6.92
CA PHE A 20 3.62 -7.45 -8.06
C PHE A 20 2.39 -8.12 -8.67
N ALA A 21 2.48 -9.42 -8.98
CA ALA A 21 1.38 -10.16 -9.60
C ALA A 21 0.13 -10.15 -8.70
N PHE A 22 0.30 -10.35 -7.40
CA PHE A 22 -0.79 -10.24 -6.42
C PHE A 22 -1.44 -8.86 -6.48
N ILE A 23 -0.66 -7.78 -6.32
CA ILE A 23 -1.22 -6.43 -6.29
C ILE A 23 -1.89 -6.08 -7.61
N THR A 24 -1.26 -6.34 -8.75
CA THR A 24 -1.83 -5.99 -10.05
C THR A 24 -3.13 -6.75 -10.28
N ASN A 25 -3.15 -8.06 -10.01
CA ASN A 25 -4.36 -8.87 -10.17
C ASN A 25 -5.46 -8.41 -9.21
N PHE A 26 -5.13 -8.12 -7.96
CA PHE A 26 -6.09 -7.60 -6.98
C PHE A 26 -6.75 -6.29 -7.46
N VAL A 27 -5.96 -5.36 -8.01
CA VAL A 27 -6.46 -4.09 -8.56
C VAL A 27 -7.19 -4.27 -9.90
N ASP A 28 -6.96 -5.37 -10.63
CA ASP A 28 -7.71 -5.73 -11.85
C ASP A 28 -9.06 -6.38 -11.53
N GLU A 29 -9.11 -7.28 -10.54
CA GLU A 29 -10.33 -8.02 -10.17
C GLU A 29 -11.30 -7.19 -9.34
N ILE A 30 -10.79 -6.26 -8.55
CA ILE A 30 -11.59 -5.40 -7.68
C ILE A 30 -11.65 -4.00 -8.30
N PRO A 31 -12.84 -3.36 -8.35
CA PRO A 31 -13.01 -2.02 -8.94
C PRO A 31 -12.44 -0.92 -8.04
N ILE A 32 -11.15 -0.98 -7.73
CA ILE A 32 -10.43 0.02 -6.93
C ILE A 32 -10.37 1.33 -7.73
N ASN A 33 -10.79 2.42 -7.09
CA ASN A 33 -10.71 3.78 -7.63
C ASN A 33 -9.55 4.58 -7.02
N LEU A 34 -9.10 4.20 -5.83
CA LEU A 34 -7.97 4.82 -5.13
C LEU A 34 -7.03 3.75 -4.60
N PHE A 35 -5.76 3.81 -5.00
CA PHE A 35 -4.69 2.99 -4.42
C PHE A 35 -3.73 3.88 -3.65
N VAL A 36 -3.67 3.70 -2.33
CA VAL A 36 -2.74 4.39 -1.44
C VAL A 36 -1.59 3.44 -1.08
N GLU A 37 -0.35 3.89 -1.20
CA GLU A 37 0.84 3.12 -0.85
C GLU A 37 1.61 3.81 0.27
N ILE A 38 1.68 3.18 1.45
CA ILE A 38 2.56 3.61 2.54
C ILE A 38 3.92 2.98 2.32
N GLY A 39 4.98 3.78 2.21
CA GLY A 39 6.35 3.27 2.01
C GLY A 39 6.74 3.10 0.54
N ALA A 40 6.52 4.13 -0.29
CA ALA A 40 6.82 4.06 -1.72
C ALA A 40 8.31 3.79 -2.06
N TYR A 41 9.23 4.09 -1.15
CA TYR A 41 10.67 3.84 -1.26
C TYR A 41 11.26 4.38 -2.57
N MET A 42 11.84 3.53 -3.44
CA MET A 42 12.38 3.93 -4.75
C MET A 42 11.28 4.21 -5.79
N GLY A 43 10.04 3.78 -5.53
CA GLY A 43 8.89 4.00 -6.40
C GLY A 43 8.68 2.94 -7.48
N GLY A 44 9.21 1.73 -7.33
CA GLY A 44 9.04 0.66 -8.32
C GLY A 44 7.58 0.23 -8.50
N LEU A 45 6.87 -0.02 -7.39
CA LEU A 45 5.41 -0.26 -7.42
C LEU A 45 4.64 1.03 -7.71
N ALA A 46 4.99 2.10 -7.01
CA ALA A 46 4.44 3.43 -7.17
C ALA A 46 4.32 3.85 -8.64
N ALA A 47 5.38 3.65 -9.43
CA ALA A 47 5.39 4.02 -10.83
C ALA A 47 4.43 3.17 -11.66
N VAL A 48 4.36 1.85 -11.42
CA VAL A 48 3.40 0.96 -12.10
C VAL A 48 1.96 1.42 -11.83
N MET A 49 1.63 1.69 -10.56
CA MET A 49 0.30 2.14 -10.16
C MET A 49 -0.01 3.56 -10.67
N ALA A 50 0.95 4.48 -10.61
CA ALA A 50 0.79 5.83 -11.15
C ALA A 50 0.54 5.82 -12.66
N TYR A 51 1.28 5.03 -13.44
CA TYR A 51 1.06 4.91 -14.89
C TYR A 51 -0.27 4.27 -15.25
N ARG A 52 -0.81 3.39 -14.39
CA ARG A 52 -2.15 2.82 -14.56
C ARG A 52 -3.24 3.89 -14.66
N THR A 53 -3.03 5.06 -14.06
CA THR A 53 -3.97 6.20 -14.18
C THR A 53 -4.15 6.65 -15.63
N LEU A 54 -3.15 6.49 -16.51
CA LEU A 54 -3.27 6.86 -17.93
C LEU A 54 -4.31 6.02 -18.68
N TYR A 55 -4.55 4.79 -18.25
CA TYR A 55 -5.40 3.81 -18.93
C TYR A 55 -6.72 3.56 -18.20
N ARG A 56 -6.80 3.91 -16.92
CA ARG A 56 -8.02 3.79 -16.10
C ARG A 56 -8.47 5.16 -15.62
N PRO A 57 -9.46 5.82 -16.26
CA PRO A 57 -9.90 7.17 -15.93
C PRO A 57 -10.52 7.32 -14.54
N ASP A 58 -10.97 6.20 -13.96
CA ASP A 58 -11.56 6.06 -12.64
C ASP A 58 -10.55 5.73 -11.53
N PHE A 59 -9.26 5.57 -11.88
CA PHE A 59 -8.20 5.17 -10.97
C PHE A 59 -7.33 6.36 -10.56
N THR A 60 -6.98 6.41 -9.27
CA THR A 60 -6.10 7.41 -8.65
C THR A 60 -5.03 6.69 -7.83
N TYR A 61 -3.80 7.17 -7.92
CA TYR A 61 -2.68 6.71 -7.11
C TYR A 61 -2.27 7.77 -6.08
N LEU A 62 -1.94 7.34 -4.86
CA LEU A 62 -1.36 8.19 -3.82
C LEU A 62 -0.23 7.44 -3.10
N GLY A 63 1.01 7.87 -3.31
CA GLY A 63 2.15 7.36 -2.55
C GLY A 63 2.39 8.17 -1.28
N ILE A 64 2.98 7.53 -0.27
CA ILE A 64 3.49 8.18 0.95
C ILE A 64 4.91 7.69 1.19
N GLU A 65 5.84 8.62 1.41
CA GLU A 65 7.23 8.31 1.71
C GLU A 65 7.79 9.32 2.72
N ILE A 66 8.50 8.84 3.74
CA ILE A 66 9.03 9.71 4.80
C ILE A 66 10.30 10.46 4.35
N LEU A 67 11.06 9.91 3.40
CA LEU A 67 12.32 10.49 2.93
C LEU A 67 12.23 10.97 1.47
N ASP A 68 12.27 12.29 1.25
CA ASP A 68 12.18 12.93 -0.09
C ASP A 68 13.25 12.44 -1.10
N ASN A 69 14.40 11.99 -0.60
CA ASN A 69 15.52 11.53 -1.42
C ASN A 69 15.47 10.03 -1.76
N LYS A 70 14.45 9.30 -1.30
CA LYS A 70 14.28 7.88 -1.64
C LYS A 70 13.64 7.66 -3.00
N PRO A 71 12.52 8.31 -3.37
CA PRO A 71 11.87 8.06 -4.64
C PRO A 71 12.83 8.34 -5.81
N HIS A 72 12.88 7.40 -6.76
CA HIS A 72 13.78 7.50 -7.90
C HIS A 72 13.51 8.80 -8.68
N PRO A 73 14.53 9.57 -9.11
CA PRO A 73 14.34 10.88 -9.75
C PRO A 73 13.44 10.84 -10.99
N VAL A 74 13.51 9.75 -11.78
CA VAL A 74 12.63 9.55 -12.94
C VAL A 74 11.17 9.43 -12.50
N PHE A 75 10.88 8.67 -11.43
CA PHE A 75 9.51 8.56 -10.92
C PHE A 75 8.96 9.91 -10.47
N LYS A 76 9.74 10.68 -9.68
CA LYS A 76 9.35 12.03 -9.23
C LYS A 76 9.02 12.96 -10.41
N LYS A 77 9.87 12.93 -11.45
CA LYS A 77 9.67 13.75 -12.66
C LYS A 77 8.41 13.35 -13.42
N GLU A 78 8.16 12.06 -13.58
CA GLU A 78 7.00 11.59 -14.33
C GLU A 78 5.70 11.82 -13.57
N LEU A 79 5.71 11.70 -12.24
CA LEU A 79 4.56 11.99 -11.39
C LEU A 79 4.00 13.41 -11.60
N GLN A 80 4.86 14.39 -11.85
CA GLN A 80 4.44 15.78 -12.15
C GLN A 80 3.56 15.91 -13.40
N ARG A 81 3.55 14.90 -14.27
CA ARG A 81 2.74 14.87 -15.50
C ARG A 81 1.44 14.09 -15.34
N LEU A 82 1.28 13.36 -14.24
CA LEU A 82 0.17 12.45 -14.00
C LEU A 82 -0.83 13.12 -13.07
N THR A 83 -1.90 13.70 -13.62
CA THR A 83 -2.86 14.52 -12.85
C THR A 83 -3.68 13.74 -11.81
N ARG A 84 -3.62 12.40 -11.84
CA ARG A 84 -4.33 11.50 -10.91
C ARG A 84 -3.36 10.61 -10.12
N ALA A 85 -2.10 11.01 -10.05
CA ALA A 85 -1.11 10.37 -9.22
C ALA A 85 -0.39 11.45 -8.39
N ASP A 86 -0.27 11.23 -7.08
CA ASP A 86 0.40 12.15 -6.17
C ASP A 86 1.32 11.37 -5.21
N LEU A 87 2.26 12.07 -4.60
CA LEU A 87 3.22 11.54 -3.63
C LEU A 87 3.33 12.51 -2.47
N ILE A 88 2.94 12.05 -1.29
CA ILE A 88 3.09 12.78 -0.05
C ILE A 88 4.47 12.46 0.52
N ILE A 89 5.27 13.50 0.74
CA ILE A 89 6.51 13.38 1.50
C ILE A 89 6.21 13.76 2.95
N GLY A 90 6.27 12.80 3.86
CA GLY A 90 5.97 12.99 5.28
C GLY A 90 5.83 11.67 6.03
N ASP A 91 5.82 11.73 7.36
CA ASP A 91 5.55 10.56 8.18
C ASP A 91 4.07 10.15 8.02
N CYS A 92 3.82 8.89 7.69
CA CYS A 92 2.47 8.37 7.54
C CYS A 92 1.63 8.44 8.84
N PHE A 93 2.26 8.66 10.00
CA PHE A 93 1.57 8.83 11.27
C PHE A 93 1.26 10.29 11.62
N ASP A 94 1.81 11.25 10.86
CA ASP A 94 1.52 12.66 11.06
C ASP A 94 0.06 12.97 10.74
N GLN A 95 -0.58 13.77 11.58
CA GLN A 95 -2.01 14.07 11.44
C GLN A 95 -2.32 14.73 10.09
N GLU A 96 -1.43 15.59 9.58
CA GLU A 96 -1.58 16.22 8.26
C GLU A 96 -1.63 15.20 7.13
N VAL A 97 -0.73 14.21 7.14
CA VAL A 97 -0.69 13.14 6.14
C VAL A 97 -1.96 12.29 6.21
N LYS A 98 -2.38 11.93 7.43
CA LYS A 98 -3.61 11.17 7.67
C LYS A 98 -4.86 11.91 7.21
N ASP A 99 -4.94 13.21 7.47
CA ASP A 99 -6.07 14.05 7.03
C ASP A 99 -6.14 14.13 5.50
N ARG A 100 -4.98 14.23 4.82
CA ARG A 100 -4.93 14.15 3.36
C ARG A 100 -5.44 12.81 2.86
N VAL A 101 -4.93 11.69 3.39
CA VAL A 101 -5.35 10.34 2.99
C VAL A 101 -6.85 10.14 3.22
N LYS A 102 -7.36 10.53 4.39
CA LYS A 102 -8.80 10.48 4.71
C LYS A 102 -9.63 11.31 3.71
N GLY A 103 -9.11 12.47 3.31
CA GLY A 103 -9.72 13.29 2.26
C GLY A 103 -9.84 12.55 0.93
N PHE A 104 -8.80 11.84 0.49
CA PHE A 104 -8.85 11.01 -0.73
C PHE A 104 -9.84 9.83 -0.57
N VAL A 105 -9.73 9.07 0.52
CA VAL A 105 -10.58 7.89 0.79
C VAL A 105 -12.06 8.27 0.82
N SER A 106 -12.40 9.39 1.47
CA SER A 106 -13.80 9.84 1.58
C SER A 106 -14.48 10.15 0.23
N ARG A 107 -13.70 10.53 -0.78
CA ARG A 107 -14.19 10.89 -2.12
C ARG A 107 -14.11 9.74 -3.14
N ALA A 108 -13.26 8.75 -2.88
CA ALA A 108 -13.12 7.59 -3.75
C ALA A 108 -14.39 6.73 -3.72
N GLY A 109 -14.64 5.94 -4.77
CA GLY A 109 -15.64 4.87 -4.75
C GLY A 109 -15.17 3.75 -3.82
N CYS A 110 -14.27 2.90 -4.31
CA CYS A 110 -13.55 1.90 -3.53
C CYS A 110 -12.07 2.28 -3.37
N ALA A 111 -11.56 2.27 -2.15
CA ALA A 111 -10.16 2.52 -1.83
C ALA A 111 -9.44 1.24 -1.39
N THR A 112 -8.14 1.19 -1.68
CA THR A 112 -7.21 0.22 -1.10
C THR A 112 -6.03 0.97 -0.52
N ILE A 113 -5.60 0.58 0.67
CA ILE A 113 -4.38 1.08 1.30
C ILE A 113 -3.40 -0.09 1.46
N LEU A 114 -2.21 0.03 0.88
CA LEU A 114 -1.10 -0.89 1.05
C LEU A 114 -0.19 -0.39 2.18
N CYS A 115 -0.10 -1.16 3.27
CA CYS A 115 0.82 -0.96 4.37
C CYS A 115 2.18 -1.57 4.03
N ASP A 116 3.03 -0.81 3.33
CA ASP A 116 4.42 -1.17 3.00
C ASP A 116 5.48 -0.38 3.81
N GLY A 117 5.11 0.21 4.95
CA GLY A 117 6.05 0.93 5.81
C GLY A 117 6.80 0.02 6.80
N GLN A 118 7.40 0.62 7.83
CA GLN A 118 8.25 -0.07 8.82
C GLN A 118 7.53 -0.43 10.14
N HIS A 119 6.26 -0.03 10.29
CA HIS A 119 5.52 -0.19 11.55
C HIS A 119 4.13 -0.78 11.28
N LYS A 120 4.09 -2.00 10.74
CA LYS A 120 2.85 -2.62 10.22
C LYS A 120 1.69 -2.61 11.21
N PRO A 121 1.86 -2.93 12.51
CA PRO A 121 0.74 -2.94 13.45
C PRO A 121 0.11 -1.56 13.59
N ARG A 122 0.97 -0.53 13.64
CA ARG A 122 0.54 0.84 13.77
C ARG A 122 -0.10 1.34 12.48
N GLU A 123 0.47 1.01 11.32
CA GLU A 123 -0.12 1.30 10.02
C GLU A 123 -1.53 0.71 9.91
N ILE A 124 -1.69 -0.58 10.23
CA ILE A 124 -3.00 -1.24 10.24
C ILE A 124 -3.94 -0.51 11.19
N ILE A 125 -3.53 -0.26 12.44
CA ILE A 125 -4.37 0.39 13.46
C ILE A 125 -4.77 1.81 13.05
N GLU A 126 -3.89 2.63 12.48
CA GLU A 126 -4.25 4.01 12.16
C GLU A 126 -5.03 4.09 10.84
N TYR A 127 -4.66 3.31 9.83
CA TYR A 127 -5.26 3.42 8.50
C TYR A 127 -6.56 2.63 8.34
N HIS A 128 -6.80 1.55 9.12
CA HIS A 128 -8.09 0.83 9.06
C HIS A 128 -9.28 1.71 9.48
N GLU A 129 -9.07 2.69 10.36
CA GLU A 129 -10.12 3.60 10.82
C GLU A 129 -10.58 4.55 9.70
N MET A 130 -9.71 4.82 8.72
CA MET A 130 -10.00 5.73 7.61
C MET A 130 -10.83 5.08 6.49
N LEU A 131 -10.76 3.75 6.37
CA LEU A 131 -11.46 2.98 5.36
C LEU A 131 -12.99 3.06 5.55
N LYS A 132 -13.75 3.00 4.46
CA LYS A 132 -15.21 2.84 4.46
C LYS A 132 -15.56 1.36 4.31
N PRO A 133 -16.80 0.94 4.65
CA PRO A 133 -17.30 -0.38 4.27
C PRO A 133 -17.12 -0.62 2.76
N GLY A 134 -16.55 -1.76 2.39
CA GLY A 134 -16.20 -2.12 1.03
C GLY A 134 -14.78 -1.75 0.59
N ASP A 135 -14.05 -0.94 1.36
CA ASP A 135 -12.65 -0.65 1.09
C ASP A 135 -11.73 -1.76 1.63
N PHE A 136 -10.47 -1.73 1.19
CA PHE A 136 -9.48 -2.77 1.47
C PHE A 136 -8.21 -2.24 2.12
N LEU A 137 -7.59 -3.09 2.92
CA LEU A 137 -6.25 -2.94 3.45
C LEU A 137 -5.41 -4.10 2.95
N ILE A 138 -4.28 -3.84 2.32
CA ILE A 138 -3.26 -4.84 1.98
C ILE A 138 -2.07 -4.59 2.90
N VAL A 139 -1.46 -5.64 3.42
CA VAL A 139 -0.26 -5.52 4.25
C VAL A 139 0.81 -6.41 3.68
N HIS A 140 2.00 -5.85 3.50
CA HIS A 140 3.18 -6.56 3.00
C HIS A 140 4.06 -7.09 4.15
N ASP A 141 4.80 -8.18 3.90
CA ASP A 141 5.79 -8.76 4.82
C ASP A 141 5.26 -9.01 6.24
N PHE A 142 3.99 -9.36 6.37
CA PHE A 142 3.33 -9.46 7.66
C PHE A 142 3.98 -10.50 8.59
N SER A 143 4.39 -11.64 8.04
CA SER A 143 5.06 -12.71 8.79
C SER A 143 6.55 -12.45 9.03
N GLU A 144 7.13 -11.47 8.33
CA GLU A 144 8.57 -11.24 8.25
C GLU A 144 9.06 -10.01 9.03
N GLU A 145 8.18 -9.24 9.69
CA GLU A 145 8.58 -8.09 10.50
C GLU A 145 9.51 -8.56 11.63
N LYS A 146 10.82 -8.56 11.33
CA LYS A 146 11.89 -8.87 12.25
C LYS A 146 11.88 -7.77 13.28
N MET A 147 11.27 -8.10 14.39
CA MET A 147 11.20 -7.27 15.58
C MET A 147 12.56 -6.63 15.83
N SER A 148 12.59 -5.30 15.99
CA SER A 148 13.73 -4.68 16.64
C SER A 148 13.91 -5.38 17.99
N LYS A 149 15.16 -5.57 18.45
CA LYS A 149 15.47 -6.29 19.69
C LYS A 149 14.74 -5.73 20.94
N GLU A 150 14.09 -4.59 20.82
CA GLU A 150 13.51 -3.81 21.91
C GLU A 150 12.04 -4.16 22.20
N ASN A 151 11.33 -4.92 21.36
CA ASN A 151 9.96 -5.32 21.65
C ASN A 151 9.60 -6.68 21.01
N PRO A 152 9.61 -7.81 21.75
CA PRO A 152 9.59 -9.18 21.18
C PRO A 152 8.20 -9.83 21.03
N ALA A 153 7.09 -9.09 21.12
CA ALA A 153 5.76 -9.70 20.94
C ALA A 153 5.43 -9.87 19.45
N ARG A 154 5.40 -11.13 18.95
CA ARG A 154 4.72 -11.45 17.68
C ARG A 154 3.40 -10.69 17.63
N ILE A 155 3.20 -9.88 16.62
CA ILE A 155 1.97 -9.11 16.49
C ILE A 155 0.85 -10.10 16.17
N ASP A 156 0.06 -10.39 17.19
CA ASP A 156 -1.19 -11.06 17.01
C ASP A 156 -2.15 -10.07 16.34
N VAL A 157 -2.47 -10.31 15.06
CA VAL A 157 -3.57 -9.61 14.37
C VAL A 157 -4.91 -10.28 14.60
N ALA A 158 -4.97 -11.42 15.31
CA ALA A 158 -6.25 -12.00 15.69
C ALA A 158 -7.14 -10.98 16.43
N PRO A 159 -6.66 -10.05 17.27
CA PRO A 159 -7.49 -8.97 17.83
C PRO A 159 -8.05 -8.00 16.78
N ILE A 160 -7.39 -7.82 15.64
CA ILE A 160 -7.85 -6.96 14.55
C ILE A 160 -8.83 -7.73 13.65
N LEU A 161 -8.47 -8.95 13.26
CA LEU A 161 -9.29 -9.84 12.44
C LEU A 161 -10.53 -10.36 13.20
N SER A 162 -10.48 -10.42 14.53
CA SER A 162 -11.64 -10.77 15.38
C SER A 162 -12.60 -9.59 15.57
N LYS A 163 -12.24 -8.38 15.12
CA LYS A 163 -13.23 -7.31 15.05
C LYS A 163 -14.27 -7.71 14.00
N PRO A 164 -15.58 -7.57 14.29
CA PRO A 164 -16.67 -8.03 13.42
C PRO A 164 -16.73 -7.31 12.07
N ASN A 165 -15.90 -6.29 11.86
CA ASN A 165 -15.93 -5.40 10.71
C ASN A 165 -14.89 -5.77 9.64
N PHE A 166 -14.29 -6.96 9.70
CA PHE A 166 -13.30 -7.39 8.72
C PHE A 166 -13.54 -8.82 8.25
N VAL A 167 -13.27 -9.03 6.95
CA VAL A 167 -13.18 -10.36 6.35
C VAL A 167 -11.88 -10.47 5.56
N GLU A 168 -11.23 -11.62 5.65
CA GLU A 168 -10.08 -11.93 4.81
C GLU A 168 -10.51 -11.88 3.34
N ALA A 169 -9.74 -11.17 2.52
CA ALA A 169 -10.02 -10.96 1.10
C ALA A 169 -8.88 -11.45 0.20
N THR A 170 -7.84 -12.06 0.77
CA THR A 170 -6.78 -12.72 0.01
C THR A 170 -7.39 -13.89 -0.78
N PRO A 171 -7.28 -13.95 -2.11
CA PRO A 171 -7.77 -15.09 -2.84
C PRO A 171 -6.97 -16.36 -2.45
N ILE A 172 -7.66 -17.49 -2.38
CA ILE A 172 -7.12 -18.74 -1.80
C ILE A 172 -5.87 -19.20 -2.55
N GLU A 173 -5.85 -19.05 -3.87
CA GLU A 173 -4.73 -19.42 -4.73
C GLU A 173 -3.45 -18.62 -4.47
N TRP A 174 -3.55 -17.46 -3.81
CA TRP A 174 -2.39 -16.64 -3.43
C TRP A 174 -1.90 -16.91 -2.01
N GLN A 175 -2.70 -17.60 -1.18
CA GLN A 175 -2.30 -17.93 0.19
C GLN A 175 -1.04 -18.82 0.17
N GLY A 176 0.07 -18.30 0.73
CA GLY A 176 1.37 -18.96 0.77
C GLY A 176 2.29 -18.72 -0.43
N MET A 177 1.85 -17.97 -1.45
CA MET A 177 2.68 -17.59 -2.62
C MET A 177 3.24 -16.16 -2.54
N THR A 178 2.66 -15.31 -1.71
CA THR A 178 3.08 -13.93 -1.43
C THR A 178 3.24 -13.72 0.07
N SER A 179 4.01 -12.71 0.47
CA SER A 179 4.06 -12.22 1.85
C SER A 179 2.92 -11.26 2.18
N MET A 180 2.00 -11.04 1.23
CA MET A 180 0.87 -10.14 1.36
C MET A 180 -0.38 -10.83 1.88
N PHE A 181 -1.20 -10.05 2.59
CA PHE A 181 -2.57 -10.41 2.87
C PHE A 181 -3.48 -9.19 2.68
N ALA A 182 -4.72 -9.44 2.27
CA ALA A 182 -5.73 -8.41 2.08
C ALA A 182 -6.91 -8.62 3.04
N ILE A 183 -7.41 -7.51 3.57
CA ILE A 183 -8.58 -7.46 4.45
C ILE A 183 -9.59 -6.50 3.84
N LYS A 184 -10.87 -6.90 3.81
CA LYS A 184 -11.98 -6.03 3.42
C LYS A 184 -12.70 -5.51 4.66
N LYS A 185 -13.00 -4.22 4.69
CA LYS A 185 -13.86 -3.63 5.72
C LYS A 185 -15.33 -3.93 5.41
N VAL A 186 -16.08 -4.49 6.36
CA VAL A 186 -17.53 -4.74 6.24
C VAL A 186 -18.36 -3.71 6.99
#